data_AF-A0A2W1FP69-F1
#
_entry.id   AF-A0A2W1FP69-F1
#
_cell.length_a   1.000
_cell.length_b   1.000
_cell.length_c   1.000
_cell.angle_alpha   90.00
_cell.angle_beta   90.00
_cell.angle_gamma   90.00
#
_symmetry.space_group_name_H-M   'P 1'
#
loop_
_entity.id
_entity.type
_entity.pdbx_description
1 polymer ?
#
loop_
_entity_poly.entity_id
_entity_poly.type
_entity_poly.pdbx_seq_one_letter_code
_entity_poly.pdbx_strand_id
1 'polypeptide(L)'
;MPLWIIYHSPSTFASPQTKQALAASITAIYLAAGLPAFYVNVLFQPVEPTSPNDTVRDNFLNKVDAVLKPYIADRGYDWEYTVEELRRDLWKVQGMVPPMPGTEAEKEWVRLGKAVEFESEKGVSNL
;
A
#
# COMPACT_ATOMS: atom_id res chain seq x y z
N MET A 1 21.16 9.86 -8.72
CA MET A 1 20.75 8.54 -9.22
C MET A 1 19.25 8.57 -9.45
N PRO A 2 18.75 8.58 -10.70
CA PRO A 2 17.33 8.54 -10.98
C PRO A 2 16.71 7.21 -10.51
N LEU A 3 15.70 7.28 -9.64
CA LEU A 3 14.88 6.15 -9.22
C LEU A 3 13.45 6.41 -9.66
N TRP A 4 12.91 5.50 -10.46
CA TRP A 4 11.51 5.48 -10.85
C TRP A 4 10.86 4.26 -10.23
N ILE A 5 9.75 4.49 -9.50
CA ILE A 5 8.89 3.42 -9.00
C ILE A 5 7.55 3.60 -9.71
N ILE A 6 7.17 2.59 -10.49
CA ILE A 6 5.95 2.59 -11.29
C ILE A 6 4.99 1.59 -10.68
N TYR A 7 4.00 2.12 -9.97
CA TYR A 7 2.87 1.33 -9.49
C TYR A 7 1.87 1.11 -10.61
N HIS A 8 1.38 -0.12 -10.76
CA HIS A 8 0.49 -0.48 -11.85
C HIS A 8 -0.45 -1.63 -11.49
N SER A 9 -1.59 -1.78 -12.17
CA SER A 9 -2.43 -2.97 -12.02
C SER A 9 -1.69 -4.21 -12.54
N PRO A 10 -1.96 -5.42 -12.03
CA PRO A 10 -1.25 -6.65 -12.46
C PRO A 10 -1.32 -6.90 -13.97
N SER A 11 -2.39 -6.43 -14.62
CA SER A 11 -2.62 -6.58 -16.06
C SER A 11 -1.90 -5.55 -16.94
N THR A 12 -1.55 -4.36 -16.44
CA THR A 12 -1.06 -3.24 -17.29
C THR A 12 0.32 -3.49 -17.88
N PHE A 13 1.26 -3.99 -17.08
CA PHE A 13 2.61 -4.36 -17.53
C PHE A 13 2.83 -5.86 -17.40
N ALA A 14 1.88 -6.68 -17.85
CA ALA A 14 1.96 -8.14 -17.71
C ALA A 14 3.14 -8.75 -18.50
N SER A 15 3.56 -8.12 -19.60
CA SER A 15 4.67 -8.59 -20.45
C SER A 15 6.02 -8.01 -20.01
N PRO A 16 7.05 -8.86 -19.83
CA PRO A 16 8.43 -8.39 -19.59
C PRO A 16 8.94 -7.45 -20.70
N GLN A 17 8.55 -7.70 -21.95
CA GLN A 17 8.96 -6.89 -23.10
C GLN A 17 8.44 -5.45 -22.99
N THR A 18 7.21 -5.27 -22.49
CA THR A 18 6.64 -3.93 -22.31
C THR A 18 7.37 -3.16 -21.21
N LYS A 19 7.68 -3.82 -20.08
CA LYS A 19 8.49 -3.22 -19.00
C LYS A 19 9.88 -2.81 -19.52
N GLN A 20 10.50 -3.67 -20.30
CA GLN A 20 11.83 -3.43 -20.87
C GLN A 20 11.82 -2.24 -21.84
N ALA A 21 10.82 -2.14 -22.71
CA ALA A 21 10.70 -1.03 -23.65
C ALA A 21 10.49 0.33 -22.94
N LEU A 22 9.67 0.37 -21.88
CA LEU A 22 9.47 1.58 -21.10
C LEU A 22 10.73 1.97 -20.32
N ALA A 23 11.39 1.01 -19.65
CA ALA A 23 12.63 1.26 -18.94
C ALA A 23 13.74 1.76 -19.87
N ALA A 24 13.85 1.20 -21.09
CA ALA A 24 14.80 1.68 -22.10
C ALA A 24 14.51 3.13 -22.53
N SER A 25 13.23 3.47 -22.70
CA SER A 25 12.79 4.83 -23.06
C SER A 25 13.10 5.84 -21.94
N ILE A 26 12.87 5.47 -20.67
CA ILE A 26 13.23 6.31 -19.51
C ILE A 26 14.75 6.49 -19.43
N THR A 27 15.53 5.42 -19.61
CA THR A 27 17.00 5.49 -19.59
C THR A 27 17.55 6.39 -20.70
N ALA A 28 16.92 6.40 -21.88
CA ALA A 28 17.33 7.26 -23.00
C ALA A 28 17.26 8.75 -22.67
N ILE A 29 16.29 9.18 -21.85
CA ILE A 29 16.16 10.58 -21.39
C ILE A 29 17.42 10.99 -20.60
N TYR A 30 17.89 10.14 -19.69
CA TYR A 30 19.05 10.44 -18.85
C TYR A 30 20.38 10.27 -19.59
N LEU A 31 20.44 9.34 -20.54
CA LEU A 31 21.58 9.21 -21.45
C LEU A 31 21.77 10.49 -22.27
N ALA A 32 20.68 11.06 -22.80
CA ALA A 32 20.72 12.33 -23.54
C ALA A 32 21.22 13.50 -22.67
N ALA A 33 21.03 13.41 -21.35
CA ALA A 33 21.56 14.37 -20.37
C ALA A 33 23.00 14.05 -19.90
N GLY A 34 23.65 13.04 -20.46
CA GLY A 34 25.05 12.68 -20.15
C GLY A 34 25.24 11.80 -18.91
N LEU A 35 24.17 11.21 -18.35
CA LEU A 35 24.29 10.30 -17.22
C LEU A 35 24.63 8.88 -17.68
N PRO A 36 25.43 8.11 -16.92
CA PRO A 36 25.62 6.68 -17.18
C PRO A 36 24.30 5.90 -17.09
N ALA A 37 24.05 4.99 -18.05
CA ALA A 37 22.79 4.22 -18.12
C ALA A 37 22.45 3.49 -16.81
N PHE A 38 23.46 2.90 -16.16
CA PHE A 38 23.27 2.10 -14.94
C PHE A 38 22.87 2.92 -13.70
N TYR A 39 22.85 4.25 -13.78
CA TYR A 39 22.32 5.11 -12.71
C TYR A 39 20.78 5.12 -12.69
N VAL A 40 20.13 4.74 -13.80
CA VAL A 40 18.68 4.80 -13.94
C VAL A 40 18.08 3.49 -13.47
N ASN A 41 17.41 3.52 -12.32
CA ASN A 41 16.70 2.37 -11.79
C ASN A 41 15.20 2.55 -12.02
N VAL A 42 14.56 1.56 -12.64
CA VAL A 42 13.11 1.55 -12.88
C VAL A 42 12.52 0.29 -12.26
N LEU A 43 11.75 0.47 -11.20
CA LEU A 43 11.07 -0.58 -10.47
C LEU A 43 9.60 -0.61 -10.88
N PHE A 44 9.11 -1.76 -11.33
CA PHE A 44 7.70 -1.98 -11.64
C PHE A 44 7.05 -2.74 -10.50
N GLN A 45 6.11 -2.10 -9.81
CA GLN A 45 5.44 -2.66 -8.65
C GLN A 45 3.96 -2.92 -8.98
N PRO A 46 3.57 -4.18 -9.23
CA PRO A 46 2.16 -4.50 -9.37
C PRO A 46 1.45 -4.25 -8.04
N VAL A 47 0.32 -3.55 -8.09
CA VAL A 47 -0.58 -3.32 -6.96
C VAL A 47 -1.85 -4.11 -7.24
N GLU A 48 -2.03 -5.20 -6.52
CA GLU A 48 -3.28 -5.95 -6.54
C GLU A 48 -4.40 -5.06 -5.99
N PRO A 49 -5.63 -5.10 -6.57
CA PRO A 49 -6.78 -4.57 -5.88
C PRO A 49 -6.98 -5.38 -4.61
N THR A 50 -6.71 -4.77 -3.48
CA THR A 50 -6.64 -5.45 -2.19
C THR A 50 -8.00 -5.61 -1.52
N SER A 51 -9.00 -4.81 -1.94
CA SER A 51 -10.39 -5.03 -1.55
C SER A 51 -11.14 -5.78 -2.65
N PRO A 52 -11.58 -7.03 -2.43
CA PRO A 52 -12.47 -7.72 -3.35
C PRO A 52 -13.90 -7.11 -3.36
N ASN A 53 -14.14 -6.07 -2.55
CA ASN A 53 -15.44 -5.43 -2.39
C ASN A 53 -15.34 -3.92 -2.61
N ASP A 54 -15.86 -3.47 -3.76
CA ASP A 54 -15.91 -2.05 -4.13
C ASP A 54 -16.64 -1.20 -3.08
N THR A 55 -17.73 -1.70 -2.49
CA THR A 55 -18.50 -0.97 -1.48
C THR A 55 -17.70 -0.71 -0.20
N VAL A 56 -16.86 -1.66 0.23
CA VAL A 56 -16.01 -1.46 1.42
C VAL A 56 -14.94 -0.40 1.15
N ARG A 57 -14.35 -0.43 -0.05
CA ARG A 57 -13.35 0.55 -0.49
C ARG A 57 -13.95 1.94 -0.55
N ASP A 58 -15.10 2.11 -1.21
CA ASP A 58 -15.76 3.40 -1.36
C ASP A 58 -16.15 3.98 0.00
N ASN A 59 -16.67 3.15 0.90
CA ASN A 59 -16.99 3.58 2.27
C ASN A 59 -15.75 4.04 3.05
N PHE A 60 -14.60 3.40 2.84
CA PHE A 60 -13.35 3.82 3.46
C PHE A 60 -12.84 5.15 2.87
N LEU A 61 -12.79 5.28 1.53
CA LEU A 61 -12.33 6.51 0.86
C LEU A 61 -13.21 7.70 1.24
N ASN A 62 -14.54 7.54 1.27
CA ASN A 62 -15.46 8.59 1.72
C ASN A 62 -15.19 9.07 3.16
N LYS A 63 -14.76 8.17 4.06
CA LYS A 63 -14.37 8.55 5.43
C LYS A 63 -13.05 9.30 5.45
N VAL A 64 -12.07 8.88 4.64
CA VAL A 64 -10.78 9.57 4.49
C VAL A 64 -11.02 10.99 3.95
N ASP A 65 -11.83 11.13 2.91
CA ASP A 65 -12.22 12.42 2.33
C ASP A 65 -12.85 13.33 3.38
N ALA A 66 -13.81 12.82 4.16
CA ALA A 66 -14.46 13.59 5.21
C ALA A 66 -13.49 14.09 6.29
N VAL A 67 -12.46 13.29 6.62
CA VAL A 67 -11.41 13.69 7.56
C VAL A 67 -10.50 14.76 6.97
N LEU A 68 -10.08 14.62 5.71
CA LEU A 68 -9.12 15.52 5.07
C LEU A 68 -9.75 16.86 4.67
N LYS A 69 -11.03 16.85 4.28
CA LYS A 69 -11.75 18.01 3.75
C LYS A 69 -11.58 19.31 4.56
N PRO A 70 -11.82 19.38 5.89
CA PRO A 70 -11.70 20.64 6.64
C PRO A 70 -10.25 21.15 6.77
N TYR A 71 -9.25 20.30 6.53
CA TYR A 71 -7.84 20.65 6.67
C TYR A 71 -7.15 20.94 5.34
N ILE A 72 -7.67 20.39 4.23
CA ILE A 72 -7.04 20.47 2.90
C ILE A 72 -7.99 21.12 1.90
N ALA A 73 -9.06 20.42 1.52
CA ALA A 73 -9.94 20.86 0.45
C ALA A 73 -10.64 22.20 0.76
N ASP A 74 -11.17 22.37 1.97
CA ASP A 74 -11.85 23.61 2.40
C ASP A 74 -10.91 24.81 2.51
N ARG A 75 -9.59 24.57 2.44
CA ARG A 75 -8.57 25.61 2.45
C ARG A 75 -8.05 25.95 1.05
N GLY A 76 -8.58 25.31 0.01
CA GLY A 76 -8.30 25.62 -1.39
C GLY A 76 -6.98 25.06 -1.93
N TYR A 77 -6.44 24.01 -1.32
CA TYR A 77 -5.26 23.31 -1.86
C TYR A 77 -5.64 22.28 -2.94
N ASP A 78 -4.81 22.15 -3.97
CA ASP A 78 -4.81 20.97 -4.84
C ASP A 78 -4.25 19.77 -4.07
N TRP A 79 -4.85 18.59 -4.23
CA TRP A 79 -4.51 17.43 -3.41
C TRP A 79 -4.73 16.10 -4.12
N GLU A 80 -3.94 15.11 -3.69
CA GLU A 80 -3.97 13.72 -4.13
C GLU A 80 -3.59 12.85 -2.92
N TYR A 81 -4.19 11.67 -2.78
CA TYR A 81 -3.69 10.64 -1.88
C TYR A 81 -3.82 9.26 -2.53
N THR A 82 -2.91 8.36 -2.14
CA THR A 82 -2.99 6.93 -2.43
C THR A 82 -2.98 6.15 -1.13
N VAL A 83 -3.52 4.94 -1.14
CA VAL A 83 -3.56 4.04 0.01
C VAL A 83 -2.85 2.76 -0.40
N GLU A 84 -1.79 2.42 0.33
CA GLU A 84 -1.09 1.15 0.18
C GLU A 84 -1.48 0.20 1.32
N GLU A 85 -1.76 -1.05 0.98
CA GLU A 85 -1.97 -2.11 1.97
C GLU A 85 -0.71 -2.97 2.12
N LEU A 86 -0.31 -3.19 3.36
CA LEU A 86 0.86 -3.99 3.70
C LEU A 86 0.47 -5.43 4.07
N ARG A 87 1.43 -6.34 3.86
CA ARG A 87 1.28 -7.75 4.19
C ARG A 87 1.06 -7.97 5.69
N ARG A 88 -0.17 -8.37 6.03
CA ARG A 88 -0.57 -8.64 7.42
C ARG A 88 0.23 -9.77 8.08
N ASP A 89 0.64 -10.78 7.32
CA ASP A 89 1.40 -11.93 7.81
C ASP A 89 2.85 -11.58 8.19
N LEU A 90 3.32 -10.39 7.80
CA LEU A 90 4.62 -9.83 8.18
C LEU A 90 4.51 -8.71 9.23
N TRP A 91 3.35 -8.61 9.91
CA TRP A 91 3.11 -7.58 10.92
C TRP A 91 3.01 -8.17 12.33
N LYS A 92 3.75 -7.57 13.27
CA LYS A 92 3.69 -7.87 14.71
C LYS A 92 3.54 -6.60 15.54
N VAL A 93 2.85 -6.71 16.68
CA VAL A 93 2.76 -5.67 17.72
C VAL A 93 3.31 -6.24 19.01
N GLN A 94 4.34 -5.59 19.59
CA GLN A 94 5.07 -6.12 20.76
C GLN A 94 5.52 -7.59 20.60
N GLY A 95 5.90 -8.00 19.38
CA GLY A 95 6.32 -9.37 19.07
C GLY A 95 5.18 -10.39 18.85
N MET A 96 3.93 -9.99 19.09
CA MET A 96 2.72 -10.81 18.90
C MET A 96 2.12 -10.60 17.51
N VAL A 97 1.53 -11.66 16.95
CA VAL A 97 0.65 -11.55 15.78
C VAL A 97 -0.65 -10.91 16.25
N PRO A 98 -1.08 -9.76 15.70
CA PRO A 98 -2.34 -9.14 16.13
C PRO A 98 -3.52 -10.07 15.85
N PRO A 99 -4.58 -10.07 16.67
CA PRO A 99 -5.76 -10.89 16.44
C PRO A 99 -6.51 -10.48 15.17
N MET A 100 -7.23 -11.41 14.55
CA MET A 100 -8.04 -11.13 13.37
C MET A 100 -9.23 -10.20 13.71
N PRO A 101 -9.69 -9.37 12.75
CA PRO A 101 -10.84 -8.51 12.98
C PRO A 101 -12.09 -9.27 13.43
N GLY A 102 -12.83 -8.69 14.38
CA GLY A 102 -14.07 -9.22 14.93
C GLY A 102 -13.91 -10.35 15.95
N THR A 103 -12.68 -10.80 16.22
CA THR A 103 -12.42 -11.87 17.19
C THR A 103 -12.54 -11.39 18.63
N GLU A 104 -12.72 -12.33 19.57
CA GLU A 104 -12.78 -12.01 21.01
C GLU A 104 -11.46 -11.40 21.50
N ALA A 105 -10.33 -11.85 20.97
CA ALA A 105 -9.03 -11.26 21.28
C ALA A 105 -8.92 -9.80 20.81
N GLU A 106 -9.44 -9.45 19.61
CA GLU A 106 -9.46 -8.06 19.15
C GLU A 106 -10.33 -7.19 20.05
N LYS A 107 -11.53 -7.65 20.41
CA LYS A 107 -12.43 -6.92 21.32
C LYS A 107 -11.75 -6.63 22.66
N GLU A 108 -10.97 -7.58 23.17
CA GLU A 108 -10.24 -7.41 24.42
C GLU A 108 -9.09 -6.40 24.27
N TRP A 109 -8.33 -6.43 23.16
CA TRP A 109 -7.33 -5.41 22.86
C TRP A 109 -7.94 -4.01 22.79
N VAL A 110 -9.09 -3.87 22.14
CA VAL A 110 -9.86 -2.61 22.07
C VAL A 110 -10.30 -2.16 23.46
N ARG A 111 -10.87 -3.06 24.26
CA ARG A 111 -11.34 -2.76 25.62
C ARG A 111 -10.20 -2.30 26.54
N LEU A 112 -9.04 -2.93 26.43
CA LEU A 112 -7.87 -2.63 27.25
C LEU A 112 -7.01 -1.48 26.72
N GLY A 113 -7.18 -1.10 25.45
CA GLY A 113 -6.35 -0.10 24.79
C GLY A 113 -4.88 -0.50 24.64
N LYS A 114 -4.56 -1.80 24.67
CA LYS A 114 -3.19 -2.30 24.55
C LYS A 114 -3.14 -3.74 24.03
N ALA A 115 -2.00 -4.10 23.45
CA ALA A 115 -1.70 -5.48 23.06
C ALA A 115 -1.49 -6.35 24.31
N VAL A 116 -2.19 -7.47 24.38
CA VAL A 116 -2.08 -8.49 25.44
C VAL A 116 -2.05 -9.89 24.83
N GLU A 117 -1.42 -10.84 25.51
CA GLU A 117 -1.44 -12.25 25.09
C GLU A 117 -2.87 -12.80 25.06
N PHE A 118 -3.12 -13.71 24.13
CA PHE A 118 -4.40 -14.38 23.95
C PHE A 118 -4.18 -15.78 23.39
N GLU A 119 -5.10 -16.70 23.71
CA GLU A 119 -5.14 -18.04 23.11
C GLU A 119 -5.40 -17.94 21.61
N SER A 120 -4.61 -18.63 20.79
CA SER A 120 -4.67 -18.54 19.32
C SER A 120 -6.07 -18.76 18.75
N GLU A 121 -6.85 -19.66 19.35
CA GLU A 121 -8.26 -19.94 19.01
C GLU A 121 -9.16 -18.70 19.12
N LYS A 122 -8.86 -17.80 20.07
CA LYS A 122 -9.64 -16.58 20.34
C LYS A 122 -9.27 -15.40 19.45
N GLY A 123 -8.16 -15.47 18.71
CA GLY A 123 -7.71 -14.41 17.79
C GLY A 123 -7.50 -14.87 16.35
N VAL A 124 -7.72 -16.16 16.08
CA VAL A 124 -7.45 -16.90 14.83
C VAL A 124 -6.18 -16.43 14.11
N SER A 125 -5.06 -16.63 14.79
CA SER A 125 -3.71 -16.60 14.22
C SER A 125 -3.49 -17.88 13.39
N ASN A 126 -3.13 -17.75 12.12
CA ASN A 126 -2.74 -18.88 11.26
C ASN A 126 -1.26 -19.29 11.46
N LEU A 127 -0.65 -18.84 12.56
CA LEU A 127 0.73 -19.12 13.00
C LEU A 127 0.72 -19.47 14.49
#